data_AF-A0AAW8QL66-F1
#
_entry.id   AF-A0AAW8QL66-F1
#
_cell.length_a   1.000
_cell.length_b   1.000
_cell.length_c   1.000
_cell.angle_alpha   90.00
_cell.angle_beta   90.00
_cell.angle_gamma   90.00
#
_symmetry.space_group_name_H-M   'P 1'
#
loop_
_entity.id
_entity.type
_entity.pdbx_description
1 polymer ?
#
loop_
_entity_poly.entity_id
_entity_poly.type
_entity_poly.pdbx_seq_one_letter_code
_entity_poly.pdbx_strand_id
1 'polypeptide(L)'
;MPAIVFLVEVEKNVRRLKKSNTLRKITMLLYGYNFFVVDHNWDYLLPLDEFYKKFLNTNFSEPSCTANEELLSATHRWFQAKKLAEKIGWEGDFTRGPYVFFLPNPKGFNIEYGFMFKQYNNGRTFIISPFELEYIDQYEDVVKDWLNTDDKSEF
;
A
#
# COMPACT_ATOMS: atom_id res chain seq x y z
N MET A 1 -14.36 7.05 -14.40
CA MET A 1 -13.37 5.95 -14.56
C MET A 1 -12.02 6.52 -15.01
N PRO A 2 -11.04 6.72 -14.09
CA PRO A 2 -9.65 6.88 -14.53
C PRO A 2 -8.57 6.20 -13.65
N ALA A 3 -8.84 5.81 -12.41
CA ALA A 3 -7.80 5.37 -11.45
C ALA A 3 -7.23 3.97 -11.74
N ILE A 4 -8.06 3.03 -12.19
CA ILE A 4 -7.66 1.62 -12.44
C ILE A 4 -6.68 1.52 -13.62
N VAL A 5 -6.93 2.28 -14.70
CA VAL A 5 -6.06 2.27 -15.89
C VAL A 5 -4.68 2.82 -15.56
N PHE A 6 -4.63 3.87 -14.73
CA PHE A 6 -3.38 4.47 -14.28
C PHE A 6 -2.53 3.51 -13.44
N LEU A 7 -3.16 2.78 -12.52
CA LEU A 7 -2.49 1.78 -11.69
C LEU A 7 -1.89 0.63 -12.51
N VAL A 8 -2.63 0.15 -13.53
CA VAL A 8 -2.15 -0.90 -14.45
C VAL A 8 -0.93 -0.42 -15.26
N GLU A 9 -0.92 0.85 -15.66
CA GLU A 9 0.19 1.43 -16.42
C GLU A 9 1.45 1.63 -15.56
N VAL A 10 1.28 2.03 -14.30
CA VAL A 10 2.37 2.09 -13.32
C VAL A 10 2.98 0.70 -13.09
N GLU A 11 2.16 -0.34 -12.95
CA GLU A 11 2.63 -1.72 -12.79
C GLU A 11 3.47 -2.20 -13.99
N LYS A 12 3.10 -1.83 -15.22
CA LYS A 12 3.89 -2.16 -16.43
C LYS A 12 5.24 -1.45 -16.47
N ASN A 13 5.28 -0.17 -16.10
CA ASN A 13 6.52 0.61 -16.07
C ASN A 13 7.50 0.10 -15.01
N VAL A 14 6.99 -0.33 -13.86
CA VAL A 14 7.78 -1.00 -12.82
C VAL A 14 8.40 -2.32 -13.29
N ARG A 15 7.67 -3.12 -14.06
CA ARG A 15 8.23 -4.36 -14.66
C ARG A 15 9.39 -4.08 -15.62
N ARG A 16 9.37 -2.95 -16.33
CA ARG A 16 10.47 -2.53 -17.21
C ARG A 16 11.70 -2.08 -16.42
N LEU A 17 11.52 -1.37 -15.30
CA LEU A 17 12.61 -0.87 -14.47
C LEU A 17 13.34 -1.98 -13.69
N LYS A 18 12.65 -3.05 -13.29
CA LYS A 18 13.26 -4.22 -12.59
C LYS A 18 14.34 -4.97 -13.39
N LYS A 19 14.49 -4.73 -14.69
CA LYS A 19 15.55 -5.35 -15.52
C LYS A 19 16.93 -4.70 -15.35
N SER A 20 17.03 -3.59 -14.62
CA SER A 20 18.29 -2.86 -14.40
C SER A 20 18.44 -2.50 -12.92
N ASN A 21 19.57 -2.89 -12.33
CA ASN A 21 20.08 -2.59 -10.98
C ASN A 21 19.69 -3.48 -9.79
N THR A 22 20.76 -3.89 -9.11
CA THR A 22 20.85 -4.53 -7.80
C THR A 22 20.38 -3.57 -6.70
N LEU A 23 19.09 -3.60 -6.39
CA LEU A 23 18.54 -2.93 -5.20
C LEU A 23 19.04 -3.65 -3.93
N ARG A 24 19.71 -2.92 -3.03
CA ARG A 24 19.90 -3.38 -1.64
C ARG A 24 18.51 -3.73 -1.09
N LYS A 25 18.37 -4.96 -0.62
CA LYS A 25 17.10 -5.55 -0.19
C LYS A 25 16.61 -4.80 1.05
N ILE A 26 15.64 -3.90 0.87
CA ILE A 26 14.96 -3.25 2.00
C ILE A 26 13.93 -4.26 2.50
N THR A 27 14.25 -4.91 3.61
CA THR A 27 13.30 -5.74 4.36
C THR A 27 12.18 -4.84 4.89
N MET A 28 10.94 -5.11 4.51
CA MET A 28 9.77 -4.41 5.00
C MET A 28 8.82 -5.39 5.67
N LEU A 29 8.28 -4.99 6.82
CA LEU A 29 7.23 -5.71 7.52
C LEU A 29 5.91 -4.97 7.31
N LEU A 30 4.88 -5.69 6.92
CA LEU A 30 3.52 -5.16 6.79
C LEU A 30 2.58 -5.93 7.72
N TYR A 31 1.68 -5.21 8.37
CA TYR A 31 0.62 -5.75 9.20
C TYR A 31 -0.72 -5.49 8.53
N GLY A 32 -1.49 -6.54 8.30
CA GLY A 32 -2.80 -6.49 7.66
C GLY A 32 -3.90 -6.71 8.67
N TYR A 33 -4.93 -5.88 8.61
CA TYR A 33 -6.11 -5.95 9.45
C TYR A 33 -7.35 -5.93 8.56
N ASN A 34 -8.29 -6.82 8.85
CA ASN A 34 -9.59 -6.88 8.21
C ASN A 34 -10.67 -6.90 9.30
N PHE A 35 -11.51 -5.86 9.37
CA PHE A 35 -12.51 -5.70 10.43
C PHE A 35 -13.80 -5.05 9.93
N PHE A 36 -14.68 -4.69 10.89
CA PHE A 36 -16.02 -4.14 10.66
C PHE A 36 -16.07 -3.00 9.63
N VAL A 37 -17.28 -2.77 9.13
CA VAL A 37 -17.57 -1.78 8.09
C VAL A 37 -17.34 -0.37 8.61
N VAL A 38 -16.43 0.38 7.99
CA VAL A 38 -16.29 1.83 8.18
C VAL A 38 -17.06 2.54 7.07
N ASP A 39 -18.03 3.38 7.41
CA ASP A 39 -18.92 4.06 6.43
C ASP A 39 -18.68 5.56 6.28
N HIS A 40 -18.00 6.18 7.23
CA HIS A 40 -17.86 7.62 7.32
C HIS A 40 -16.40 8.08 7.15
N ASN A 41 -16.21 9.37 6.89
CA ASN A 41 -14.91 10.07 6.94
C ASN A 41 -13.83 9.61 5.93
N TRP A 42 -14.19 8.79 4.95
CA TRP A 42 -13.29 8.37 3.86
C TRP A 42 -12.77 9.55 3.01
N ASP A 43 -13.53 10.64 2.93
CA ASP A 43 -13.19 11.80 2.09
C ASP A 43 -11.99 12.61 2.63
N TYR A 44 -11.56 12.35 3.86
CA TYR A 44 -10.35 12.94 4.44
C TYR A 44 -9.06 12.19 4.06
N LEU A 45 -9.17 11.02 3.44
CA LEU A 45 -8.01 10.19 3.10
C LEU A 45 -7.45 10.55 1.73
N LEU A 46 -6.13 10.42 1.57
CA LEU A 46 -5.45 10.68 0.30
C LEU A 46 -5.66 9.51 -0.67
N PRO A 47 -6.28 9.69 -1.84
CA PRO A 47 -6.38 8.63 -2.84
C PRO A 47 -5.00 8.14 -3.31
N LEU A 48 -4.86 6.83 -3.56
CA LEU A 48 -3.58 6.24 -3.97
C LEU A 48 -3.05 6.82 -5.30
N ASP A 49 -3.93 7.14 -6.24
CA ASP A 49 -3.52 7.73 -7.52
C ASP A 49 -2.99 9.16 -7.33
N GLU A 50 -3.60 9.95 -6.44
CA GLU A 50 -3.09 11.26 -6.04
C GLU A 50 -1.75 11.16 -5.31
N PHE A 51 -1.60 10.15 -4.45
CA PHE A 51 -0.31 9.85 -3.83
C PHE A 51 0.77 9.56 -4.89
N TYR A 52 0.47 8.73 -5.90
CA TYR A 52 1.43 8.46 -6.97
C TYR A 52 1.76 9.67 -7.84
N LYS A 53 0.80 10.58 -8.07
CA LYS A 53 1.05 11.83 -8.80
C LYS A 53 2.11 12.70 -8.11
N LYS A 54 2.28 12.62 -6.78
CA LYS A 54 3.31 13.39 -6.07
C LYS A 54 4.73 12.99 -6.51
N PHE A 55 5.00 11.70 -6.68
CA PHE A 55 6.31 11.24 -7.19
C PHE A 55 6.54 11.63 -8.65
N LEU A 56 5.48 11.58 -9.47
CA LEU A 56 5.57 11.89 -10.89
C LEU A 56 5.78 13.40 -11.14
N ASN A 57 5.08 14.25 -10.39
CA ASN A 57 5.13 15.71 -10.54
C ASN A 57 6.38 16.36 -9.94
N THR A 58 7.21 15.61 -9.22
CA THR A 58 8.50 16.10 -8.69
C THR A 58 9.52 16.35 -9.83
N ASN A 59 9.20 15.96 -11.08
CA ASN A 59 10.08 16.03 -12.26
C ASN A 59 9.83 17.23 -13.20
N PHE A 60 10.04 18.48 -12.77
CA PHE A 60 10.12 19.61 -13.73
C PHE A 60 11.39 20.47 -13.62
N SER A 61 12.48 19.95 -13.06
CA SER A 61 13.79 20.59 -13.27
C SER A 61 14.89 19.61 -13.67
N GLU A 62 15.00 18.41 -13.09
CA GLU A 62 15.89 17.36 -13.60
C GLU A 62 15.35 15.97 -13.23
N PRO A 63 15.43 14.95 -14.11
CA PRO A 63 15.10 13.57 -13.76
C PRO A 63 16.19 13.02 -12.83
N SER A 64 16.03 13.20 -11.52
CA SER A 64 16.93 12.59 -10.54
C SER A 64 16.61 11.09 -10.42
N CYS A 65 17.64 10.26 -10.27
CA CYS A 65 17.49 8.80 -10.11
C CYS A 65 16.58 8.42 -8.92
N THR A 66 16.41 9.30 -7.94
CA THR A 66 15.67 9.05 -6.69
C THR A 66 14.15 8.97 -6.87
N ALA A 67 13.55 9.80 -7.73
CA ALA A 67 12.08 9.82 -7.90
C ALA A 67 11.54 8.52 -8.51
N ASN A 68 12.30 7.92 -9.44
CA ASN A 68 11.95 6.63 -10.05
C ASN A 68 12.06 5.48 -9.05
N GLU A 69 13.03 5.53 -8.14
CA GLU A 69 13.22 4.53 -7.08
C GLU A 69 12.10 4.59 -6.04
N GLU A 70 11.68 5.80 -5.64
CA GLU A 70 10.56 5.99 -4.72
C GLU A 70 9.23 5.49 -5.29
N LEU A 71 8.93 5.82 -6.56
CA LEU A 71 7.73 5.32 -7.22
C LEU A 71 7.74 3.79 -7.36
N LEU A 72 8.89 3.21 -7.70
CA LEU A 72 9.08 1.76 -7.79
C LEU A 72 8.86 1.09 -6.42
N SER A 73 9.43 1.68 -5.37
CA SER A 73 9.26 1.23 -3.98
C SER A 73 7.80 1.29 -3.54
N ALA A 74 7.11 2.41 -3.80
CA ALA A 74 5.71 2.60 -3.45
C ALA A 74 4.80 1.61 -4.19
N THR A 75 5.05 1.39 -5.49
CA THR A 75 4.33 0.40 -6.28
C THR A 75 4.56 -1.01 -5.75
N HIS A 76 5.79 -1.34 -5.36
CA HIS A 76 6.10 -2.64 -4.78
C HIS A 76 5.37 -2.83 -3.44
N ARG A 77 5.36 -1.82 -2.58
CA ARG A 77 4.66 -1.81 -1.30
C ARG A 77 3.16 -2.01 -1.47
N TRP A 78 2.54 -1.37 -2.46
CA TRP A 78 1.13 -1.58 -2.81
C TRP A 78 0.85 -3.01 -3.27
N PHE A 79 1.74 -3.60 -4.09
CA PHE A 79 1.59 -4.99 -4.50
C PHE A 79 1.63 -5.96 -3.31
N GLN A 80 2.56 -5.75 -2.37
CA GLN A 80 2.63 -6.57 -1.16
C GLN A 80 1.43 -6.36 -0.23
N ALA A 81 0.90 -5.14 -0.17
CA ALA A 81 -0.31 -4.83 0.57
C ALA A 81 -1.53 -5.58 0.02
N LYS A 82 -1.70 -5.61 -1.31
CA LYS A 82 -2.75 -6.41 -1.96
C LYS A 82 -2.65 -7.89 -1.61
N LYS A 83 -1.45 -8.48 -1.70
CA LYS A 83 -1.21 -9.88 -1.32
C LYS A 83 -1.56 -10.18 0.13
N LEU A 84 -1.17 -9.29 1.04
CA LEU A 84 -1.50 -9.44 2.46
C LEU A 84 -3.00 -9.31 2.69
N ALA A 85 -3.66 -8.39 1.98
CA ALA A 85 -5.11 -8.25 2.03
C ALA A 85 -5.85 -9.51 1.52
N GLU A 86 -5.40 -10.09 0.40
CA GLU A 86 -5.93 -11.36 -0.13
C GLU A 86 -5.82 -12.48 0.92
N LYS A 87 -4.67 -12.57 1.61
CA LYS A 87 -4.43 -13.55 2.68
C LYS A 87 -5.42 -13.42 3.85
N ILE A 88 -5.87 -12.20 4.16
CA ILE A 88 -6.84 -11.92 5.23
C ILE A 88 -8.28 -11.76 4.73
N GLY A 89 -8.58 -12.21 3.51
CA GLY A 89 -9.94 -12.34 2.99
C GLY A 89 -10.41 -11.24 2.03
N TRP A 90 -9.49 -10.47 1.43
CA TRP A 90 -9.83 -9.54 0.35
C TRP A 90 -10.01 -10.28 -0.98
N GLU A 91 -11.06 -9.95 -1.73
CA GLU A 91 -11.44 -10.66 -2.97
C GLU A 91 -11.08 -9.89 -4.25
N GLY A 92 -10.36 -8.76 -4.15
CA GLY A 92 -9.88 -8.02 -5.31
C GLY A 92 -10.78 -6.87 -5.77
N ASP A 93 -11.86 -6.57 -5.05
CA ASP A 93 -12.82 -5.52 -5.38
C ASP A 93 -12.77 -4.33 -4.41
N PHE A 94 -13.31 -3.18 -4.83
CA PHE A 94 -13.34 -1.96 -4.02
C PHE A 94 -14.71 -1.29 -4.10
N THR A 95 -15.33 -1.01 -2.95
CA THR A 95 -16.41 -0.01 -2.83
C THR A 95 -15.83 1.38 -2.60
N ARG A 96 -14.74 1.48 -1.82
CA ARG A 96 -14.03 2.73 -1.54
C ARG A 96 -12.52 2.48 -1.50
N GLY A 97 -11.75 3.45 -2.02
CA GLY A 97 -10.29 3.40 -2.08
C GLY A 97 -9.75 2.82 -3.40
N PRO A 98 -8.44 2.50 -3.44
CA PRO A 98 -7.49 2.53 -2.34
C PRO A 98 -7.05 3.93 -1.90
N TYR A 99 -6.86 4.09 -0.59
CA TYR A 99 -6.35 5.31 0.04
C TYR A 99 -5.03 5.05 0.78
N VAL A 100 -4.32 6.13 1.08
CA VAL A 100 -3.06 6.16 1.82
C VAL A 100 -3.25 6.92 3.13
N PHE A 101 -2.70 6.39 4.22
CA PHE A 101 -2.58 7.07 5.51
C PHE A 101 -1.12 7.10 5.97
N PHE A 102 -0.78 8.03 6.85
CA PHE A 102 0.60 8.27 7.29
C PHE A 102 0.73 8.07 8.80
N LEU A 103 1.81 7.43 9.21
CA LEU A 103 2.17 7.20 10.62
C LEU A 103 3.60 7.67 10.88
N PRO A 104 3.85 8.42 11.96
CA PRO A 104 5.22 8.73 12.36
C PRO A 104 5.93 7.44 12.80
N ASN A 105 7.17 7.25 12.37
CA ASN A 105 7.97 6.11 12.81
C ASN A 105 8.53 6.35 14.22
N PRO A 106 8.11 5.60 15.26
CA PRO A 106 8.60 5.83 16.62
C PRO A 106 10.07 5.44 16.82
N LYS A 107 10.63 4.61 15.91
CA LYS A 107 12.02 4.13 15.97
C LYS A 107 12.93 4.81 14.95
N GLY A 108 12.40 5.74 14.16
CA GLY A 108 13.12 6.40 13.06
C GLY A 108 12.86 7.89 12.99
N PHE A 109 13.47 8.54 12.01
CA PHE A 109 13.33 9.98 11.75
C PHE A 109 12.44 10.28 10.53
N ASN A 110 11.56 9.34 10.15
CA ASN A 110 10.75 9.42 8.94
C ASN A 110 9.25 9.17 9.21
N ILE A 111 8.43 9.62 8.26
CA ILE A 111 7.00 9.28 8.21
C ILE A 111 6.84 8.10 7.26
N GLU A 112 6.14 7.07 7.73
CA GLU A 112 5.78 5.90 6.95
C GLU A 112 4.32 5.98 6.53
N TYR A 113 3.94 5.21 5.50
CA TYR A 113 2.55 5.17 5.04
C TYR A 113 2.02 3.74 4.93
N GLY A 114 0.70 3.62 5.09
CA GLY A 114 -0.06 2.40 4.90
C GLY A 114 -1.22 2.61 3.92
N PHE A 115 -1.99 1.55 3.68
CA PHE A 115 -3.12 1.54 2.77
C PHE A 115 -4.42 1.20 3.48
N MET A 116 -5.50 1.85 3.07
CA MET A 116 -6.83 1.60 3.57
C MET A 116 -7.83 1.51 2.41
N PHE A 117 -8.69 0.50 2.42
CA PHE A 117 -9.72 0.32 1.40
C PHE A 117 -10.88 -0.53 1.91
N LYS A 118 -12.00 -0.47 1.19
CA LYS A 118 -13.23 -1.16 1.52
C LYS A 118 -13.63 -2.12 0.43
N GLN A 119 -13.87 -3.38 0.79
CA GLN A 119 -14.35 -4.43 -0.11
C GLN A 119 -15.80 -4.20 -0.55
N TYR A 120 -16.17 -4.69 -1.74
CA TYR A 120 -17.52 -4.50 -2.28
C TYR A 120 -18.54 -5.50 -1.76
N ASN A 121 -18.22 -6.78 -1.70
CA ASN A 121 -19.21 -7.80 -1.40
C ASN A 121 -19.80 -7.76 0.05
N ASN A 122 -19.00 -7.37 1.04
CA ASN A 122 -19.33 -7.48 2.47
C ASN A 122 -19.05 -6.17 3.22
N GLY A 123 -18.55 -5.15 2.52
CA GLY A 123 -18.23 -3.84 3.08
C GLY A 123 -17.08 -3.84 4.11
N ARG A 124 -16.36 -4.95 4.28
CA ARG A 124 -15.27 -5.03 5.27
C ARG A 124 -14.15 -4.06 4.93
N THR A 125 -13.51 -3.57 5.99
CA THR A 125 -12.44 -2.57 5.91
C THR A 125 -11.11 -3.28 6.02
N PHE A 126 -10.21 -3.00 5.08
CA PHE A 126 -8.85 -3.51 5.06
C PHE A 126 -7.88 -2.36 5.36
N ILE A 127 -6.97 -2.60 6.31
CA ILE A 127 -5.88 -1.71 6.66
C ILE A 127 -4.58 -2.48 6.56
N ILE A 128 -3.65 -1.97 5.74
CA ILE A 128 -2.28 -2.49 5.65
C ILE A 128 -1.33 -1.43 6.18
N SER A 129 -0.71 -1.71 7.32
CA SER A 129 0.12 -0.77 8.07
C SER A 129 1.59 -1.21 8.08
N PRO A 130 2.55 -0.26 8.02
CA PRO A 130 3.96 -0.55 8.28
C PRO A 130 4.28 -0.89 9.74
N PHE A 131 3.36 -0.55 10.64
CA PHE A 131 3.49 -0.78 12.07
C PHE A 131 2.30 -1.57 12.58
N GLU A 132 2.52 -2.33 13.64
CA GLU A 132 1.45 -2.98 14.37
C GLU A 132 0.53 -1.92 14.99
N LEU A 133 -0.77 -2.06 14.76
CA LEU A 133 -1.82 -1.18 15.29
C LEU A 133 -2.55 -1.92 16.41
N GLU A 134 -1.93 -1.94 17.60
CA GLU A 134 -2.46 -2.65 18.79
C GLU A 134 -3.90 -2.28 19.12
N TYR A 135 -4.27 -1.01 18.92
CA TYR A 135 -5.63 -0.53 19.18
C TYR A 135 -6.69 -1.15 18.26
N ILE A 136 -6.30 -1.70 17.10
CA ILE A 136 -7.20 -2.45 16.21
C ILE A 136 -7.20 -3.91 16.61
N ASP A 137 -6.04 -4.48 16.95
CA ASP A 137 -5.89 -5.91 17.22
C ASP A 137 -6.70 -6.43 18.41
N GLN A 138 -7.12 -5.53 19.31
CA GLN A 138 -7.88 -5.86 20.51
C GLN A 138 -9.37 -6.20 20.27
N TYR A 139 -9.89 -6.11 19.05
CA TYR A 139 -11.32 -6.37 18.76
C TYR A 139 -11.57 -7.79 18.22
N GLU A 140 -12.63 -8.46 18.68
CA GLU A 140 -12.90 -9.88 18.41
C GLU A 140 -13.08 -10.23 16.92
N ASP A 141 -13.61 -9.32 16.11
CA ASP A 141 -13.92 -9.57 14.68
C ASP A 141 -12.77 -9.23 13.72
N VAL A 142 -11.58 -8.94 14.25
CA VAL A 142 -10.41 -8.55 13.47
C VAL A 142 -9.67 -9.79 13.01
N VAL A 143 -9.54 -9.93 11.69
CA VAL A 143 -8.59 -10.87 11.09
C VAL A 143 -7.28 -10.12 10.88
N LYS A 144 -6.21 -10.61 11.50
CA LYS A 144 -4.86 -10.05 11.41
C LYS A 144 -3.89 -11.06 10.82
N ASP A 145 -3.00 -10.55 9.98
CA ASP A 145 -1.82 -11.29 9.52
C ASP A 145 -0.69 -10.30 9.23
N TRP A 146 0.49 -10.81 8.95
CA TRP A 146 1.64 -10.00 8.58
C TRP A 146 2.42 -10.63 7.44
N LEU A 147 3.18 -9.80 6.75
CA LEU A 147 4.04 -10.21 5.65
C LEU A 147 5.41 -9.57 5.81
N ASN A 148 6.45 -10.41 5.82
CA ASN A 148 7.79 -9.96 5.59
C ASN A 148 8.06 -9.95 4.09
N THR A 149 8.38 -8.79 3.51
CA THR A 149 8.64 -8.68 2.06
C THR A 149 9.90 -9.45 1.61
N ASP A 150 10.69 -9.96 2.55
CA ASP A 150 11.83 -10.85 2.28
C ASP A 150 11.47 -12.33 2.17
N ASP A 151 10.30 -12.75 2.65
CA ASP A 151 9.90 -14.15 2.56
C ASP A 151 9.76 -14.51 1.09
N LYS A 152 10.69 -15.36 0.66
CA LYS A 152 10.59 -16.12 -0.58
C LYS A 152 9.49 -17.15 -0.40
N SER A 153 8.24 -16.72 -0.23
CA SER A 153 7.09 -17.60 -0.48
C SER A 153 7.06 -17.83 -1.99
N GLU A 154 7.80 -18.86 -2.38
CA GLU A 154 7.80 -19.62 -3.63
C GLU A 154 7.05 -18.98 -4.80
N PHE A 155 7.83 -18.54 -5.80
CA PHE A 155 7.44 -18.53 -7.21
C PHE A 155 8.13 -19.70 -7.89
#